data_AF-A0A139ACQ0-F1
#
_entry.id   AF-A0A139ACQ0-F1
#
_cell.length_a   1.000
_cell.length_b   1.000
_cell.length_c   1.000
_cell.angle_alpha   90.00
_cell.angle_beta   90.00
_cell.angle_gamma   90.00
#
_symmetry.space_group_name_H-M   'P 1'
#
loop_
_entity.id
_entity.type
_entity.pdbx_description
1 polymer ?
#
loop_
_entity_poly.entity_id
_entity_poly.type
_entity_poly.pdbx_seq_one_letter_code
_entity_poly.pdbx_strand_id
1 'polypeptide(L)'
;MAGDEMMQDMRKKYEEMERRVKDLERKMMTVSLEEGCDASERKKELHYQRRLEQELGGSHKKTIAGTTDVTTETMHCEIKNWNQWYYAIGQLYRYNLADPRDELRVYLFGEMPKGERLKNAKKLFHKAGIAVYYFDEEEDIVCAAVALNYFVCQY
;
A
#
# COMPACT_ATOMS: atom_id res chain seq x y z
N MET A 1 23.16 -56.41 21.07
CA MET A 1 22.73 -55.25 21.89
C MET A 1 23.11 -53.91 21.25
N ALA A 2 24.33 -53.72 20.70
CA ALA A 2 24.72 -52.44 20.08
C ALA A 2 23.99 -52.06 18.78
N GLY A 3 23.48 -53.03 18.00
CA GLY A 3 22.80 -52.77 16.72
C GLY A 3 21.39 -52.17 16.87
N ASP A 4 20.65 -52.58 17.90
CA ASP A 4 19.27 -52.12 18.12
C ASP A 4 19.23 -50.68 18.66
N GLU A 5 20.18 -50.31 19.52
CA GLU A 5 20.33 -48.94 20.02
C GLU A 5 20.66 -47.96 18.88
N MET A 6 21.53 -48.36 17.96
CA MET A 6 21.88 -47.56 16.78
C MET A 6 20.67 -47.35 15.85
N MET A 7 19.83 -48.37 15.67
CA MET A 7 18.62 -48.28 14.85
C MET A 7 17.54 -47.40 15.51
N GLN A 8 17.42 -47.43 16.84
CA GLN A 8 16.53 -46.54 17.57
C GLN A 8 16.99 -45.08 17.51
N ASP A 9 18.30 -44.83 17.60
CA ASP A 9 18.87 -43.49 17.45
C ASP A 9 18.65 -42.93 16.03
N MET A 10 18.89 -43.75 15.00
CA MET A 10 18.61 -43.37 13.61
C MET A 10 17.13 -43.05 13.38
N ARG A 11 16.20 -43.83 13.96
CA ARG A 11 14.77 -43.57 13.84
C ARG A 11 14.39 -42.23 14.46
N LYS A 12 14.89 -41.92 15.66
CA LYS A 12 14.65 -40.62 16.32
C LYS A 12 15.17 -39.45 15.49
N LYS A 13 16.38 -39.58 14.93
CA LYS A 13 16.96 -38.55 14.04
C LYS A 13 16.12 -38.35 12.78
N TYR A 14 15.57 -39.43 12.21
CA TYR A 14 14.69 -39.33 11.05
C TYR A 14 13.38 -38.60 11.38
N GLU A 15 12.73 -38.94 12.50
CA GLU A 15 11.50 -38.26 12.95
C GLU A 15 11.73 -36.78 13.25
N GLU A 16 12.88 -36.42 13.84
CA GLU A 16 13.25 -35.02 14.07
C GLU A 16 13.48 -34.27 12.76
N MET A 17 14.17 -34.90 11.81
CA MET A 17 14.40 -34.34 10.48
C MET A 17 13.08 -34.09 9.74
N GLU A 18 12.14 -35.05 9.77
CA GLU A 18 10.81 -34.87 9.17
C GLU A 18 10.03 -33.70 9.80
N ARG A 19 10.11 -33.53 11.12
CA ARG A 19 9.50 -32.37 11.79
C ARG A 19 10.11 -31.05 11.34
N ARG A 20 11.43 -31.01 11.19
CA ARG A 20 12.15 -29.82 10.72
C ARG A 20 11.80 -29.48 9.27
N VAL A 21 11.67 -30.48 8.40
CA VAL A 21 11.24 -30.27 7.01
C VAL A 21 9.83 -29.66 6.98
N LYS A 22 8.88 -30.21 7.73
CA LYS A 22 7.50 -29.66 7.79
C LYS A 22 7.44 -28.23 8.34
N ASP A 23 8.30 -27.89 9.30
CA ASP A 23 8.39 -26.52 9.83
C ASP A 23 9.01 -25.55 8.81
N LEU A 24 10.06 -25.99 8.10
CA LEU A 24 10.67 -25.22 7.02
C LEU A 24 9.68 -24.97 5.87
N GLU A 25 8.90 -25.97 5.47
CA GLU A 25 7.86 -25.81 4.43
C GLU A 25 6.82 -24.76 4.82
N ARG A 26 6.35 -24.75 6.09
CA ARG A 26 5.43 -23.71 6.58
C ARG A 26 6.07 -22.33 6.56
N LYS A 27 7.33 -22.22 7.01
CA LYS A 27 8.06 -20.94 7.02
C LYS A 27 8.27 -20.42 5.59
N MET A 28 8.61 -21.29 4.64
CA MET A 28 8.82 -20.94 3.24
C MET A 28 7.53 -20.44 2.57
N MET A 29 6.37 -21.03 2.91
CA MET A 29 5.06 -20.56 2.48
C MET A 29 4.76 -19.14 3.01
N THR A 30 5.06 -18.87 4.28
CA THR A 30 4.84 -17.54 4.89
C THR A 30 5.74 -16.47 4.27
N VAL A 31 7.03 -16.76 4.11
CA VAL A 31 8.00 -15.82 3.49
C VAL A 31 7.60 -15.48 2.05
N SER A 32 7.11 -16.46 1.28
CA SER A 32 6.67 -16.24 -0.11
C SER A 32 5.47 -15.28 -0.22
N LEU A 33 4.58 -15.27 0.78
CA LEU A 33 3.44 -14.35 0.82
C LEU A 33 3.87 -12.91 1.20
N GLU A 34 4.92 -12.78 2.01
CA GLU A 34 5.43 -11.49 2.49
C GLU A 34 6.29 -10.78 1.43
N GLU A 35 7.18 -11.51 0.73
CA GLU A 35 8.13 -10.90 -0.22
C GLU A 35 7.55 -10.64 -1.62
N GLY A 36 6.60 -11.49 -2.08
CA GLY A 36 6.00 -11.35 -3.41
C GLY A 36 5.04 -10.15 -3.53
N CYS A 37 4.44 -9.72 -2.42
CA CYS A 37 3.46 -8.64 -2.40
C CYS A 37 4.14 -7.27 -2.60
N ASP A 38 5.22 -6.99 -1.85
CA ASP A 38 5.84 -5.66 -1.78
C ASP A 38 6.49 -5.22 -3.11
N ALA A 39 7.14 -6.15 -3.83
CA ALA A 39 7.72 -5.84 -5.14
C ALA A 39 6.66 -5.61 -6.23
N SER A 40 5.51 -6.32 -6.15
CA SER A 40 4.42 -6.13 -7.10
C SER A 40 3.68 -4.81 -6.86
N GLU A 41 3.46 -4.46 -5.59
CA GLU A 41 2.76 -3.25 -5.20
C GLU A 41 3.58 -2.00 -5.53
N ARG A 42 4.90 -2.02 -5.28
CA ARG A 42 5.78 -0.93 -5.72
C ARG A 42 5.78 -0.71 -7.23
N LYS A 43 5.70 -1.79 -8.02
CA LYS A 43 5.60 -1.67 -9.49
C LYS A 43 4.28 -1.01 -9.90
N LYS A 44 3.18 -1.33 -9.23
CA LYS A 44 1.87 -0.69 -9.48
C LYS A 44 1.87 0.77 -9.03
N GLU A 45 2.40 1.09 -7.85
CA GLU A 45 2.55 2.47 -7.39
C GLU A 45 3.33 3.31 -8.41
N LEU A 46 4.47 2.79 -8.91
CA LEU A 46 5.27 3.49 -9.92
C LEU A 46 4.53 3.66 -11.26
N HIS A 47 3.70 2.68 -11.65
CA HIS A 47 2.85 2.78 -12.84
C HIS A 47 1.86 3.95 -12.72
N TYR A 48 1.08 3.99 -11.64
CA TYR A 48 0.13 5.06 -11.39
C TYR A 48 0.82 6.41 -11.16
N GLN A 49 2.01 6.43 -10.55
CA GLN A 49 2.80 7.65 -10.37
C GLN A 49 3.13 8.29 -11.71
N ARG A 50 3.70 7.53 -12.65
CA ARG A 50 4.06 8.06 -13.97
C ARG A 50 2.86 8.64 -14.71
N ARG A 51 1.70 7.97 -14.60
CA ARG A 51 0.45 8.45 -15.19
C ARG A 51 0.03 9.79 -14.57
N LEU A 52 0.02 9.89 -13.24
CA LEU A 52 -0.34 11.12 -12.54
C LEU A 52 0.66 12.27 -12.76
N GLU A 53 1.96 11.98 -12.87
CA GLU A 53 2.96 12.98 -13.23
C GLU A 53 2.65 13.62 -14.59
N GLN A 54 2.22 12.80 -15.57
CA GLN A 54 1.82 13.26 -16.91
C GLN A 54 0.50 14.06 -16.88
N GLU A 55 -0.50 13.56 -16.18
CA GLU A 55 -1.84 14.18 -16.15
C GLU A 55 -1.88 15.48 -15.35
N LEU A 56 -1.16 15.55 -14.23
CA LEU A 56 -1.19 16.69 -13.30
C LEU A 56 -0.06 17.70 -13.56
N GLY A 57 0.89 17.40 -14.45
CA GLY A 57 2.06 18.24 -14.69
C GLY A 57 2.99 18.36 -13.48
N GLY A 58 3.06 17.32 -12.65
CA GLY A 58 3.87 17.25 -11.44
C GLY A 58 5.02 16.26 -11.54
N SER A 59 5.81 16.17 -10.47
CA SER A 59 6.82 15.13 -10.33
C SER A 59 6.96 14.70 -8.87
N HIS A 60 7.52 13.52 -8.64
CA HIS A 60 8.06 13.22 -7.32
C HIS A 60 9.06 14.30 -6.88
N LYS A 61 9.08 14.58 -5.57
CA LYS A 61 9.94 15.60 -4.97
C LYS A 61 10.59 15.04 -3.71
N LYS A 62 11.91 15.23 -3.59
CA LYS A 62 12.63 14.94 -2.34
C LYS A 62 12.40 16.08 -1.34
N THR A 63 11.98 15.71 -0.14
CA THR A 63 11.78 16.61 1.00
C THR A 63 12.57 16.11 2.21
N ILE A 64 12.65 16.91 3.27
CA ILE A 64 13.21 16.45 4.55
C ILE A 64 12.40 15.31 5.18
N ALA A 65 11.13 15.14 4.79
CA ALA A 65 10.22 14.13 5.32
C ALA A 65 10.16 12.85 4.47
N GLY A 66 10.90 12.80 3.35
CA GLY A 66 10.90 11.68 2.41
C GLY A 66 10.71 12.13 0.96
N THR A 67 10.46 11.17 0.06
CA THR A 67 10.13 11.44 -1.34
C THR A 67 8.62 11.36 -1.51
N THR A 68 8.00 12.42 -2.03
CA THR A 68 6.57 12.41 -2.40
C THR A 68 6.36 11.60 -3.67
N ASP A 69 5.16 11.04 -3.86
CA ASP A 69 4.83 10.37 -5.13
C ASP A 69 4.66 11.39 -6.27
N VAL A 70 3.75 12.36 -6.11
CA VAL A 70 3.60 13.48 -7.05
C VAL A 70 3.39 14.78 -6.29
N THR A 71 4.15 15.80 -6.64
CA THR A 71 4.01 17.16 -6.11
C THR A 71 3.90 18.13 -7.29
N THR A 72 2.94 19.04 -7.21
CA THR A 72 2.84 20.19 -8.11
C THR A 72 3.14 21.48 -7.35
N GLU A 73 2.91 22.63 -7.98
CA GLU A 73 2.96 23.92 -7.30
C GLU A 73 1.90 24.05 -6.19
N THR A 74 0.72 23.46 -6.38
CA THR A 74 -0.45 23.67 -5.50
C THR A 74 -0.81 22.47 -4.63
N MET A 75 -0.32 21.27 -4.94
CA MET A 75 -0.74 20.06 -4.23
C MET A 75 0.35 19.03 -4.00
N HIS A 76 0.15 18.24 -2.94
CA HIS A 76 0.80 16.94 -2.77
C HIS A 76 -0.18 15.81 -3.06
N CYS A 77 0.31 14.79 -3.75
CA CYS A 77 -0.42 13.57 -4.04
C CYS A 77 0.36 12.36 -3.50
N GLU A 78 -0.38 11.45 -2.87
CA GLU A 78 0.14 10.15 -2.42
C GLU A 78 -0.68 9.02 -3.06
N ILE A 79 0.00 7.97 -3.49
CA ILE A 79 -0.55 6.82 -4.20
C ILE A 79 -0.39 5.61 -3.30
N LYS A 80 -1.50 4.92 -2.99
CA LYS A 80 -1.47 3.74 -2.11
C LYS A 80 -2.46 2.69 -2.56
N ASN A 81 -2.14 1.43 -2.29
CA ASN A 81 -3.14 0.38 -2.38
C ASN A 81 -4.25 0.63 -1.35
N TRP A 82 -5.49 0.27 -1.67
CA TRP A 82 -6.63 0.32 -0.75
C TRP A 82 -6.39 -0.41 0.58
N ASN A 83 -5.51 -1.40 0.65
CA ASN A 83 -5.14 -2.06 1.90
C ASN A 83 -4.26 -1.21 2.82
N GLN A 84 -3.61 -0.18 2.28
CA GLN A 84 -2.64 0.69 2.92
C GLN A 84 -3.10 2.15 3.01
N TRP A 85 -4.38 2.42 2.73
CA TRP A 85 -4.95 3.78 2.66
C TRP A 85 -4.60 4.69 3.85
N TYR A 86 -4.53 4.15 5.07
CA TYR A 86 -4.31 4.95 6.28
C TYR A 86 -2.88 5.49 6.38
N TYR A 87 -1.90 4.85 5.74
CA TYR A 87 -0.52 5.36 5.69
C TYR A 87 -0.42 6.67 4.91
N ALA A 88 -1.25 6.83 3.87
CA ALA A 88 -1.26 8.03 3.04
C ALA A 88 -1.53 9.30 3.85
N ILE A 89 -2.41 9.22 4.85
CA ILE A 89 -2.74 10.36 5.72
C ILE A 89 -1.48 10.87 6.40
N GLY A 90 -0.73 9.99 7.06
CA GLY A 90 0.49 10.37 7.77
C GLY A 90 1.60 10.87 6.84
N GLN A 91 1.72 10.31 5.64
CA GLN A 91 2.70 10.77 4.64
C GLN A 91 2.35 12.17 4.13
N LEU A 92 1.12 12.38 3.66
CA LEU A 92 0.66 13.68 3.16
C LEU A 92 0.83 14.79 4.19
N TYR A 93 0.46 14.54 5.46
CA TYR A 93 0.66 15.53 6.52
C TYR A 93 2.14 15.85 6.76
N ARG A 94 3.02 14.85 6.78
CA ARG A 94 4.46 15.08 6.99
C ARG A 94 5.07 15.86 5.84
N TYR A 95 4.69 15.55 4.59
CA TYR A 95 5.14 16.30 3.43
C TYR A 95 4.65 17.74 3.48
N ASN A 96 3.35 17.95 3.77
CA ASN A 96 2.77 19.28 3.83
C ASN A 96 3.34 20.13 4.98
N LEU A 97 3.72 19.50 6.10
CA LEU A 97 4.39 20.19 7.20
C LEU A 97 5.82 20.64 6.79
N ALA A 98 6.50 19.84 5.96
CA ALA A 98 7.85 20.12 5.49
C ALA A 98 7.89 21.12 4.33
N ASP A 99 6.89 21.10 3.45
CA ASP A 99 6.81 21.90 2.23
C ASP A 99 5.35 22.21 1.91
N PRO A 100 4.75 23.26 2.50
CA PRO A 100 3.30 23.49 2.43
C PRO A 100 2.73 23.61 1.02
N ARG A 101 1.57 23.01 0.81
CA ARG A 101 0.71 23.06 -0.37
C ARG A 101 -0.74 23.33 0.03
N ASP A 102 -1.50 23.83 -0.93
CA ASP A 102 -2.91 24.20 -0.72
C ASP A 102 -3.80 22.95 -0.62
N GLU A 103 -3.46 21.91 -1.38
CA GLU A 103 -4.27 20.70 -1.49
C GLU A 103 -3.47 19.43 -1.18
N LEU A 104 -4.16 18.49 -0.53
CA LEU A 104 -3.68 17.13 -0.29
C LEU A 104 -4.61 16.15 -0.98
N ARG A 105 -4.05 15.29 -1.81
CA ARG A 105 -4.81 14.29 -2.58
C ARG A 105 -4.24 12.90 -2.34
N VAL A 106 -5.12 11.93 -2.22
CA VAL A 106 -4.76 10.52 -2.23
C VAL A 106 -5.36 9.85 -3.46
N TYR A 107 -4.57 9.02 -4.12
CA TYR A 107 -4.98 8.19 -5.25
C TYR A 107 -4.87 6.72 -4.84
N LEU A 108 -6.00 6.03 -4.79
CA LEU A 108 -6.09 4.66 -4.29
C LEU A 108 -6.26 3.65 -5.44
N PHE A 109 -5.49 2.57 -5.41
CA PHE A 109 -5.60 1.50 -6.40
C PHE A 109 -5.87 0.14 -5.74
N GLY A 110 -6.22 -0.85 -6.56
CA GLY A 110 -6.53 -2.21 -6.11
C GLY A 110 -7.97 -2.38 -5.63
N GLU A 111 -8.24 -3.47 -4.91
CA GLU A 111 -9.60 -3.83 -4.51
C GLU A 111 -10.17 -2.84 -3.48
N MET A 112 -11.20 -2.09 -3.89
CA MET A 112 -11.90 -1.16 -3.00
C MET A 112 -12.62 -1.95 -1.88
N PRO A 113 -12.36 -1.63 -0.60
CA PRO A 113 -13.05 -2.28 0.49
C PRO A 113 -14.54 -1.94 0.46
N LYS A 114 -15.36 -2.83 1.02
CA LYS A 114 -16.82 -2.63 1.11
C LYS A 114 -17.26 -2.38 2.55
N GLY A 115 -18.48 -1.90 2.73
CA GLY A 115 -19.11 -1.72 4.04
C GLY A 115 -18.43 -0.68 4.94
N GLU A 116 -18.32 -0.98 6.24
CA GLU A 116 -17.81 -0.06 7.26
C GLU A 116 -16.36 0.39 7.02
N ARG A 117 -15.52 -0.48 6.46
CA ARG A 117 -14.12 -0.14 6.19
C ARG A 117 -14.01 1.03 5.20
N LEU A 118 -14.80 1.03 4.13
CA LEU A 118 -14.84 2.12 3.16
C LEU A 118 -15.37 3.42 3.78
N LYS A 119 -16.45 3.32 4.57
CA LYS A 119 -17.02 4.48 5.26
C LYS A 119 -16.01 5.11 6.21
N ASN A 120 -15.29 4.30 6.98
CA ASN A 120 -14.27 4.78 7.91
C ASN A 120 -13.10 5.44 7.18
N ALA A 121 -12.63 4.86 6.07
CA ALA A 121 -11.58 5.46 5.25
C ALA A 121 -11.99 6.84 4.74
N LYS A 122 -13.16 6.94 4.08
CA LYS A 122 -13.70 8.20 3.58
C LYS A 122 -13.86 9.25 4.69
N LYS A 123 -14.37 8.83 5.87
CA LYS A 123 -14.55 9.70 7.03
C LYS A 123 -13.22 10.25 7.55
N LEU A 124 -12.16 9.44 7.60
CA LEU A 124 -10.85 9.90 8.06
C LEU A 124 -10.19 10.84 7.06
N PHE A 125 -10.21 10.54 5.76
CA PHE A 125 -9.69 11.45 4.75
C PHE A 125 -10.44 12.78 4.74
N HIS A 126 -11.77 12.75 4.84
CA HIS A 126 -12.58 13.96 4.96
C HIS A 126 -12.18 14.81 6.17
N LYS A 127 -12.07 14.19 7.35
CA LYS A 127 -11.61 14.89 8.56
C LYS A 127 -10.20 15.43 8.43
N ALA A 128 -9.36 14.78 7.64
CA ALA A 128 -8.00 15.21 7.36
C ALA A 128 -7.91 16.33 6.31
N GLY A 129 -9.01 16.68 5.65
CA GLY A 129 -8.99 17.64 4.53
C GLY A 129 -8.27 17.10 3.30
N ILE A 130 -8.25 15.78 3.11
CA ILE A 130 -7.59 15.10 1.99
C ILE A 130 -8.66 14.68 0.97
N ALA A 131 -8.51 15.13 -0.28
CA ALA A 131 -9.36 14.70 -1.38
C ALA A 131 -8.99 13.26 -1.81
N VAL A 132 -9.99 12.45 -2.12
CA VAL A 132 -9.81 11.01 -2.39
C VAL A 132 -10.19 10.70 -3.83
N TYR A 133 -9.26 10.07 -4.54
CA TYR A 133 -9.43 9.54 -5.88
C TYR A 133 -9.12 8.05 -5.88
N TYR A 134 -9.69 7.30 -6.81
CA TYR A 134 -9.32 5.91 -7.02
C TYR A 134 -9.28 5.57 -8.50
N PHE A 135 -8.48 4.58 -8.85
CA PHE A 135 -8.44 4.04 -10.21
C PHE A 135 -9.50 2.93 -10.33
N ASP A 136 -10.32 2.98 -11.39
CA ASP A 136 -11.30 1.93 -11.68
C ASP A 136 -10.66 0.72 -12.40
N GLU A 137 -11.50 -0.19 -12.91
CA GLU A 137 -11.04 -1.40 -13.63
C GLU A 137 -10.36 -1.08 -14.97
N GLU A 138 -10.68 0.06 -15.59
CA GLU A 138 -10.04 0.59 -16.79
C GLU A 138 -8.81 1.45 -16.43
N GLU A 139 -8.46 1.46 -15.15
CA GLU A 139 -7.44 2.28 -14.52
C GLU A 139 -7.71 3.79 -14.60
N ASP A 140 -8.93 4.21 -14.96
CA ASP A 140 -9.26 5.62 -15.05
C ASP A 140 -9.48 6.26 -13.68
N ILE A 141 -9.15 7.55 -13.59
CA ILE A 141 -9.25 8.29 -12.33
C ILE A 141 -10.71 8.63 -12.06
N VAL A 142 -11.26 7.99 -11.05
CA VAL A 142 -12.59 8.29 -10.53
C VAL A 142 -12.46 9.10 -9.24
N CYS A 143 -13.13 10.26 -9.22
CA CYS A 143 -13.24 11.07 -8.02
C CYS A 143 -14.23 10.39 -7.06
N ALA A 144 -13.74 9.88 -5.92
CA ALA A 144 -14.62 9.58 -4.82
C ALA A 144 -14.99 10.93 -4.19
N ALA A 145 -16.21 11.42 -4.45
CA ALA A 145 -16.75 12.68 -3.93
C ALA A 145 -16.50 12.86 -2.42
N VAL A 146 -15.30 13.31 -2.10
CA VAL A 146 -14.83 13.84 -0.82
C VAL A 146 -14.14 15.14 -1.16
N ALA A 147 -14.75 15.91 -2.07
CA ALA A 147 -14.50 17.33 -2.12
C ALA A 147 -15.13 17.88 -0.85
N LEU A 148 -14.25 18.40 0.02
CA LEU A 148 -14.46 19.65 0.74
C LEU A 148 -15.57 20.46 0.07
N ASN A 149 -16.53 20.95 0.87
CA ASN A 149 -17.55 21.92 0.43
C ASN A 149 -17.00 22.76 -0.73
N TYR A 150 -17.51 22.53 -1.95
CA TYR A 150 -17.43 23.31 -3.20
C TYR A 150 -17.33 22.38 -4.43
N PHE A 151 -18.45 22.32 -5.16
CA PHE A 151 -18.65 21.93 -6.57
C PHE A 151 -18.34 20.49 -7.03
N VAL A 152 -19.44 19.74 -7.16
CA VAL A 152 -19.86 18.87 -8.28
C VAL A 152 -18.83 18.65 -9.41
N CYS A 153 -18.45 17.38 -9.65
CA CYS A 153 -18.20 16.89 -11.00
C CYS A 153 -19.31 15.87 -11.32
N GLN A 154 -20.26 16.30 -12.16
CA GLN A 154 -21.11 15.42 -12.95
C GLN A 154 -20.38 15.16 -14.26
N TYR A 155 -20.09 13.90 -14.55
CA TYR A 155 -20.10 13.35 -15.90
C TYR A 155 -20.70 11.95 -15.81
#